data_AF-A0A377THX3-F1
#
_entry.id   AF-A0A377THX3-F1
#
_cell.length_a   1.000
_cell.length_b   1.000
_cell.length_c   1.000
_cell.angle_alpha   90.00
_cell.angle_beta   90.00
_cell.angle_gamma   90.00
#
_symmetry.space_group_name_H-M   'P 1'
#
loop_
_entity.id
_entity.type
_entity.pdbx_description
1 polymer ?
#
loop_
_entity_poly.entity_id
_entity_poly.type
_entity_poly.pdbx_seq_one_letter_code
_entity_poly.pdbx_strand_id
1 'polypeptide(L)'
;MRKKIAVDAQTGMLVETLWLLPVAAIWLFGITDSPTSHMGENPWSLNLLLMAAGVVTTIPLLCFTGAATRLRLSTLGFFQYIGPTLMFLLAVTFYGEVPGKDKMVTFGFIWVALAVFIVDALYTQRRLRRG
;
A
#
# COMPACT_ATOMS: atom_id res chain seq x y z
N MET A 1 31.17 -7.92 0.83
CA MET A 1 30.36 -6.73 1.14
C MET A 1 28.89 -7.13 1.18
N ARG A 2 28.38 -7.45 2.37
CA ARG A 2 27.04 -8.01 2.63
C ARG A 2 26.26 -7.00 3.48
N LYS A 3 24.96 -6.81 3.17
CA LYS A 3 23.91 -6.36 4.11
C LYS A 3 23.82 -4.85 4.46
N LYS A 4 23.64 -3.96 3.47
CA LYS A 4 23.31 -2.52 3.69
C LYS A 4 21.84 -2.11 3.45
N ILE A 5 20.99 -3.03 2.98
CA ILE A 5 19.77 -2.61 2.26
C ILE A 5 18.52 -2.44 3.16
N ALA A 6 18.44 -3.13 4.30
CA ALA A 6 17.26 -3.02 5.18
C ALA A 6 17.31 -1.82 6.15
N VAL A 7 18.51 -1.48 6.65
CA VAL A 7 18.71 -0.41 7.63
C VAL A 7 18.47 0.97 6.99
N ASP A 8 18.87 1.14 5.73
CA ASP A 8 18.73 2.41 5.00
C ASP A 8 17.25 2.75 4.71
N ALA A 9 16.47 1.75 4.28
CA ALA A 9 15.04 1.92 4.01
C ALA A 9 14.20 2.23 5.27
N GLN A 10 14.49 1.57 6.39
CA GLN A 10 13.86 1.88 7.68
C GLN A 10 14.17 3.30 8.15
N THR A 11 15.43 3.72 8.00
CA THR A 11 15.87 5.06 8.40
C THR A 11 15.22 6.14 7.54
N GLY A 12 15.13 5.92 6.22
CA GLY A 12 14.44 6.82 5.29
C GLY A 12 12.96 7.03 5.65
N MET A 13 12.21 5.94 5.85
CA MET A 13 10.79 6.02 6.22
C MET A 13 10.57 6.74 7.57
N LEU A 14 11.46 6.52 8.54
CA LEU A 14 11.39 7.18 9.84
C LEU A 14 11.64 8.70 9.71
N VAL A 15 12.61 9.10 8.90
CA VAL A 15 12.91 10.52 8.63
C VAL A 15 11.75 11.20 7.91
N GLU A 16 11.18 10.55 6.89
CA GLU A 16 9.99 11.04 6.19
C GLU A 16 8.79 11.20 7.16
N THR A 17 8.58 10.24 8.05
CA THR A 17 7.50 10.28 9.05
C THR A 17 7.72 11.40 10.07
N LEU A 18 8.95 11.56 10.58
CA LEU A 18 9.31 12.65 11.50
C LEU A 18 9.15 14.02 10.85
N TRP A 19 9.45 14.12 9.56
CA TRP A 19 9.28 15.37 8.81
C TRP A 19 7.80 15.74 8.62
N LEU A 20 6.93 14.74 8.45
CA LEU A 20 5.48 14.95 8.35
C LEU A 20 4.82 15.18 9.72
N LEU A 21 5.43 14.71 10.81
CA LEU A 21 4.92 14.85 12.18
C LEU A 21 4.55 16.30 12.57
N PRO A 22 5.37 17.34 12.34
CA PRO A 22 4.99 18.72 12.67
C PRO A 22 3.80 19.20 11.85
N VAL A 23 3.70 18.83 10.57
CA VAL A 23 2.56 19.18 9.72
C VAL A 23 1.28 18.51 10.23
N ALA A 24 1.37 17.22 10.58
CA ALA A 24 0.28 16.48 11.19
C ALA A 24 -0.14 17.07 12.54
N ALA A 25 0.81 17.51 13.38
CA ALA A 25 0.54 18.15 14.65
C ALA A 25 -0.15 19.51 14.49
N ILE A 26 0.30 20.36 13.56
CA ILE A 26 -0.37 21.63 13.25
C ILE A 26 -1.80 21.38 12.78
N TRP A 27 -2.01 20.38 11.93
CA TRP A 27 -3.34 20.03 11.46
C TRP A 27 -4.23 19.52 12.60
N LEU A 28 -3.70 18.63 13.46
CA LEU A 28 -4.42 18.02 14.57
C LEU A 28 -4.79 19.01 15.69
N PHE A 29 -3.91 19.95 16.01
CA PHE A 29 -4.12 20.88 17.13
C PHE A 29 -4.59 22.27 16.70
N GLY A 30 -4.41 22.65 15.43
CA GLY A 30 -4.67 24.00 14.94
C GLY A 30 -5.79 24.12 13.92
N ILE A 31 -6.22 23.02 13.28
CA ILE A 31 -7.16 23.08 12.14
C ILE A 31 -8.36 22.15 12.35
N THR A 32 -8.12 20.91 12.78
CA THR A 32 -9.19 19.93 12.91
C THR A 32 -9.96 20.14 14.21
N ASP A 33 -11.28 20.10 14.10
CA ASP A 33 -12.21 20.14 15.22
C ASP A 33 -13.19 18.96 15.06
N SER A 34 -12.66 17.76 15.29
CA SER A 34 -13.42 16.51 15.19
C SER A 34 -13.67 15.96 16.59
N PRO A 35 -14.87 15.42 16.88
CA PRO A 35 -15.19 14.79 18.16
C PRO A 35 -14.21 13.68 18.55
N THR A 36 -13.53 13.07 17.58
CA THR A 36 -12.60 11.96 17.80
C THR A 36 -11.14 12.39 17.93
N SER A 37 -10.82 13.69 17.78
CA SER A 37 -9.45 14.19 17.85
C SER A 37 -8.86 14.11 19.27
N HIS A 38 -9.71 14.18 20.30
CA HIS A 38 -9.31 14.12 21.68
C HIS A 38 -9.32 12.67 22.20
N MET A 39 -8.15 12.04 22.26
CA MET A 39 -8.01 10.67 22.80
C MET A 39 -8.51 10.53 24.25
N GLY A 40 -8.51 11.60 25.06
CA GLY A 40 -9.03 11.57 26.43
C GLY A 40 -10.55 11.46 26.53
N GLU A 41 -11.28 11.87 25.49
CA GLU A 41 -12.75 11.84 25.43
C GLU A 41 -13.26 10.59 24.70
N ASN A 42 -12.38 9.92 23.96
CA ASN A 42 -12.70 8.73 23.20
C ASN A 42 -12.77 7.47 24.07
N PRO A 43 -13.64 6.51 23.71
CA PRO A 43 -13.60 5.16 24.27
C PRO A 43 -12.24 4.50 24.03
N TRP A 44 -11.78 3.69 25.00
CA TRP A 44 -10.49 3.00 24.88
C TRP A 44 -10.40 2.06 23.69
N SER A 45 -11.54 1.48 23.27
CA SER A 45 -11.64 0.65 22.07
C SER A 45 -11.29 1.43 20.79
N LEU A 46 -11.75 2.68 20.66
CA LEU A 46 -11.42 3.53 19.52
C LEU A 46 -9.94 3.91 19.53
N ASN A 47 -9.40 4.31 20.68
CA ASN A 47 -7.98 4.67 20.79
C ASN A 47 -7.07 3.48 20.45
N LEU A 48 -7.43 2.27 20.88
CA LEU A 48 -6.71 1.05 20.51
C LEU A 48 -6.77 0.79 19.00
N LEU A 49 -7.92 0.97 18.36
CA LEU A 49 -8.06 0.85 16.90
C LEU A 49 -7.22 1.89 16.15
N LEU A 50 -7.18 3.15 16.62
CA LEU A 50 -6.36 4.21 16.03
C LEU A 50 -4.86 3.90 16.15
N MET A 51 -4.40 3.43 17.32
CA MET A 51 -3.02 2.99 17.49
C MET A 51 -2.69 1.76 16.62
N ALA A 52 -3.61 0.78 16.57
CA ALA A 52 -3.46 -0.41 15.74
C ALA A 52 -3.42 -0.07 14.24
N ALA A 53 -4.19 0.91 13.78
CA ALA A 53 -4.16 1.36 12.39
C ALA A 53 -2.74 1.85 11.99
N GLY A 54 -2.04 2.56 12.87
CA GLY A 54 -0.65 2.95 12.66
C GLY A 54 0.28 1.76 12.48
N VAL A 55 0.16 0.74 13.36
CA VAL A 55 0.97 -0.49 13.29
C VAL A 55 0.66 -1.29 12.02
N VAL A 56 -0.62 -1.53 11.74
CA VAL A 56 -1.11 -2.28 10.58
C VAL A 56 -0.72 -1.61 9.27
N THR A 57 -0.59 -0.27 9.23
CA THR A 57 -0.15 0.46 8.04
C THR A 57 1.38 0.48 7.89
N THR A 58 2.11 0.61 9.00
CA THR A 58 3.57 0.69 8.98
C THR A 58 4.21 -0.64 8.55
N ILE A 59 3.65 -1.78 8.96
CA ILE A 59 4.21 -3.09 8.63
C ILE A 59 4.28 -3.33 7.11
N PRO A 60 3.18 -3.21 6.33
CA PRO A 60 3.22 -3.32 4.87
C PRO A 60 4.15 -2.29 4.22
N LEU A 61 4.17 -1.05 4.71
CA LEU A 61 5.05 0.00 4.17
C LEU A 61 6.54 -0.36 4.36
N LEU A 62 6.94 -0.88 5.52
CA LEU A 62 8.30 -1.36 5.75
C LEU A 62 8.66 -2.55 4.85
N CYS A 63 7.73 -3.49 4.68
CA CYS A 63 7.91 -4.59 3.74
C CYS A 63 8.06 -4.08 2.29
N PHE A 64 7.26 -3.08 1.92
CA PHE A 64 7.25 -2.46 0.61
C PHE A 64 8.54 -1.69 0.32
N THR A 65 9.00 -0.82 1.22
CA THR A 65 10.26 -0.08 1.07
C THR A 65 11.44 -1.05 0.97
N GLY A 66 11.44 -2.11 1.78
CA GLY A 66 12.42 -3.20 1.68
C GLY A 66 12.39 -3.93 0.34
N ALA A 67 11.21 -4.21 -0.22
CA ALA A 67 11.07 -4.83 -1.54
C ALA A 67 11.44 -3.87 -2.69
N ALA A 68 11.15 -2.58 -2.54
CA ALA A 68 11.37 -1.55 -3.54
C ALA A 68 12.85 -1.39 -3.92
N THR A 69 13.74 -1.54 -2.93
CA THR A 69 15.19 -1.49 -3.14
C THR A 69 15.75 -2.68 -3.94
N ARG A 70 14.95 -3.74 -4.16
CA ARG A 70 15.39 -4.99 -4.80
C ARG A 70 14.65 -5.32 -6.09
N LEU A 71 13.53 -4.65 -6.35
CA LEU A 71 12.68 -4.89 -7.51
C LEU A 71 12.83 -3.75 -8.52
N ARG A 72 12.66 -4.07 -9.81
CA ARG A 72 12.51 -3.03 -10.83
C ARG A 72 11.21 -2.29 -10.59
N LEU A 73 11.20 -0.97 -10.82
CA LEU A 73 10.02 -0.11 -10.64
C LEU A 73 8.78 -0.65 -11.39
N SER A 74 8.99 -1.24 -12.57
CA SER A 74 7.92 -1.87 -13.37
C SER A 74 7.28 -3.10 -12.68
N THR A 75 8.09 -3.96 -12.05
CA THR A 75 7.60 -5.10 -11.26
C THR A 75 6.89 -4.63 -9.99
N LEU A 76 7.36 -3.54 -9.41
CA LEU A 76 6.78 -2.94 -8.22
C LEU A 76 5.37 -2.39 -8.48
N GLY A 77 5.19 -1.67 -9.59
CA GLY A 77 3.88 -1.20 -10.07
C GLY A 77 2.91 -2.35 -10.33
N PHE A 78 3.40 -3.49 -10.84
CA PHE A 78 2.59 -4.70 -11.00
C PHE A 78 1.99 -5.20 -9.68
N PHE A 79 2.80 -5.30 -8.62
CA PHE A 79 2.31 -5.72 -7.31
C PHE A 79 1.23 -4.78 -6.74
N GLN A 80 1.27 -3.50 -7.09
CA GLN A 80 0.25 -2.54 -6.67
C GLN A 80 -1.12 -2.82 -7.27
N TYR A 81 -1.22 -3.48 -8.45
CA TYR A 81 -2.52 -3.87 -9.04
C TYR A 81 -3.22 -5.02 -8.29
N ILE A 82 -2.51 -5.74 -7.42
CA ILE A 82 -3.11 -6.77 -6.57
C ILE A 82 -4.06 -6.14 -5.55
N GLY A 83 -3.70 -4.98 -4.98
CA GLY A 83 -4.52 -4.24 -4.02
C GLY A 83 -5.95 -3.94 -4.52
N PRO A 84 -6.13 -3.16 -5.61
CA PRO A 84 -7.46 -2.86 -6.14
C PRO A 84 -8.18 -4.11 -6.65
N THR A 85 -7.46 -5.14 -7.13
CA THR A 85 -8.07 -6.42 -7.52
C THR A 85 -8.66 -7.15 -6.33
N LEU A 86 -7.92 -7.23 -5.21
CA LEU A 86 -8.40 -7.87 -3.99
C LEU A 86 -9.56 -7.07 -3.39
N MET A 87 -9.48 -5.74 -3.37
CA MET A 87 -10.57 -4.88 -2.92
C MET A 87 -11.84 -5.09 -3.76
N PHE A 88 -11.71 -5.19 -5.09
CA PHE A 88 -12.84 -5.48 -5.96
C PHE A 88 -13.44 -6.87 -5.70
N LEU A 89 -12.59 -7.90 -5.57
CA LEU A 89 -13.05 -9.25 -5.26
C LEU A 89 -13.77 -9.31 -3.91
N LEU A 90 -13.26 -8.63 -2.89
CA LEU A 90 -13.93 -8.53 -1.59
C LEU A 90 -15.26 -7.78 -1.70
N ALA A 91 -15.31 -6.67 -2.42
CA ALA A 91 -16.53 -5.89 -2.65
C ALA A 91 -17.64 -6.75 -3.28
N VAL A 92 -17.31 -7.53 -4.31
CA VAL A 92 -18.29 -8.34 -5.04
C VAL A 92 -18.64 -9.64 -4.31
N THR A 93 -17.67 -10.34 -3.74
CA THR A 93 -17.90 -11.68 -3.16
C THR A 93 -18.32 -11.64 -1.68
N PHE A 94 -17.75 -10.72 -0.89
CA PHE A 94 -17.97 -10.67 0.56
C PHE A 94 -18.99 -9.59 0.94
N TYR A 95 -18.87 -8.38 0.37
CA TYR A 95 -19.81 -7.29 0.64
C TYR A 95 -21.06 -7.31 -0.26
N GLY A 96 -21.08 -8.17 -1.29
CA GLY A 96 -22.24 -8.34 -2.17
C GLY A 96 -22.55 -7.12 -3.04
N GLU A 97 -21.60 -6.20 -3.22
CA GLU A 97 -21.79 -5.05 -4.10
C GLU A 97 -21.90 -5.52 -5.54
N VAL A 98 -22.97 -5.14 -6.22
CA VAL A 98 -23.13 -5.40 -7.66
C VAL A 98 -22.36 -4.32 -8.42
N PRO A 99 -21.23 -4.64 -9.06
CA PRO A 99 -20.45 -3.65 -9.77
C PRO A 99 -21.24 -3.20 -11.00
N GLY A 100 -21.39 -1.89 -11.17
CA GLY A 100 -21.95 -1.32 -12.40
C GLY A 100 -21.16 -1.75 -13.63
N LYS A 101 -21.81 -1.74 -14.80
CA LYS A 101 -21.20 -2.15 -16.09
C LYS A 101 -19.87 -1.43 -16.35
N ASP A 102 -19.77 -0.15 -15.99
CA ASP A 102 -18.56 0.66 -16.16
C ASP A 102 -17.38 0.13 -15.34
N LYS A 103 -17.62 -0.26 -14.08
CA LYS A 103 -16.60 -0.85 -13.20
C LYS A 103 -16.11 -2.19 -13.74
N MET A 104 -17.02 -3.03 -14.23
CA MET A 104 -16.65 -4.34 -14.81
C MET A 104 -15.77 -4.19 -16.05
N VAL A 105 -16.10 -3.27 -16.96
CA VAL A 105 -15.30 -3.02 -18.17
C VAL A 105 -13.91 -2.50 -17.80
N THR A 106 -13.84 -1.57 -16.84
CA THR A 106 -12.58 -0.99 -16.37
C THR A 106 -11.67 -2.04 -15.74
N PHE A 107 -12.22 -2.90 -14.87
CA PHE A 107 -11.48 -4.02 -14.28
C PHE A 107 -11.06 -5.05 -15.32
N GLY A 108 -11.88 -5.30 -16.34
CA GLY A 108 -11.52 -6.14 -17.48
C GLY A 108 -10.27 -5.63 -18.20
N PHE A 109 -10.20 -4.34 -18.51
CA PHE A 109 -9.00 -3.75 -19.12
C PHE A 109 -7.76 -3.85 -18.24
N ILE A 110 -7.90 -3.63 -16.93
CA ILE A 110 -6.80 -3.78 -15.96
C ILE A 110 -6.29 -5.23 -15.98
N TRP A 111 -7.17 -6.23 -15.95
CA TRP A 111 -6.78 -7.63 -15.98
C TRP A 111 -6.15 -8.06 -17.30
N VAL A 112 -6.61 -7.55 -18.43
CA VAL A 112 -5.98 -7.81 -19.73
C VAL A 112 -4.57 -7.23 -19.77
N ALA A 113 -4.39 -5.97 -19.36
CA ALA A 113 -3.06 -5.35 -19.28
C ALA A 113 -2.14 -6.12 -18.33
N LEU A 114 -2.67 -6.57 -17.20
CA LEU A 114 -1.96 -7.40 -16.22
C LEU A 114 -1.50 -8.73 -16.84
N ALA A 115 -2.40 -9.43 -17.55
CA ALA A 115 -2.09 -10.71 -18.18
C ALA A 115 -1.01 -10.57 -19.27
N VAL A 116 -1.13 -9.56 -20.14
CA VAL A 116 -0.12 -9.26 -21.17
C VAL A 116 1.24 -8.99 -20.54
N PHE A 117 1.27 -8.20 -19.46
CA PHE A 117 2.51 -7.87 -18.77
C PHE A 117 3.15 -9.07 -18.06
N ILE A 118 2.35 -9.95 -17.44
CA ILE A 118 2.85 -11.21 -16.86
C ILE A 118 3.51 -12.07 -17.93
N VAL A 119 2.87 -12.19 -19.10
CA VAL A 119 3.41 -12.96 -20.23
C VAL A 119 4.73 -12.35 -20.72
N ASP A 120 4.80 -11.03 -20.88
CA ASP A 120 6.03 -10.33 -21.28
C ASP A 120 7.17 -10.52 -20.25
N ALA A 121 6.86 -10.39 -18.96
CA ALA A 121 7.82 -10.59 -17.87
C ALA A 121 8.36 -12.03 -17.85
N LEU A 122 7.48 -13.03 -17.99
CA LEU A 122 7.87 -14.44 -18.07
C LEU A 122 8.70 -14.74 -19.32
N TYR A 123 8.35 -14.14 -20.47
CA TYR A 123 9.09 -14.29 -21.72
C TYR A 123 10.49 -13.69 -21.62
N THR A 124 10.61 -12.47 -21.11
CA THR A 124 11.88 -11.76 -20.87
C THR A 124 12.77 -12.54 -19.89
N GLN A 125 12.21 -13.07 -18.80
CA GLN A 125 12.94 -13.86 -17.82
C GLN A 125 13.47 -15.18 -18.40
N ARG A 126 12.70 -15.84 -19.27
CA ARG A 126 13.14 -17.07 -19.97
C ARG A 126 14.25 -16.79 -20.97
N ARG A 127 14.23 -15.64 -21.65
CA ARG A 127 15.27 -15.26 -22.63
C ARG A 127 16.61 -14.96 -21.97
N LEU A 128 16.60 -14.28 -20.82
CA LEU A 128 17.80 -13.99 -20.02
C LEU A 128 18.45 -15.22 -19.38
N ARG A 129 17.71 -16.33 -19.21
CA ARG A 129 18.24 -17.60 -18.68
C ARG A 129 18.83 -18.51 -19.76
N ARG A 130 18.63 -18.20 -21.04
CA ARG A 130 19.08 -19.02 -22.19
C ARG A 130 20.30 -18.44 -22.93
N GLY A 131 20.78 -17.26 -22.55
CA GLY A 131 22.05 -16.69 -22.99
C GLY A 131 23.01 -16.61 -21.81
#